data_AF-A0A930Z410-F1
#
_entry.id   AF-A0A930Z410-F1
#
_cell.length_a   1.000
_cell.length_b   1.000
_cell.length_c   1.000
_cell.angle_alpha   90.00
_cell.angle_beta   90.00
_cell.angle_gamma   90.00
#
_symmetry.space_group_name_H-M   'P 1'
#
loop_
_entity.id
_entity.type
_entity.pdbx_description
1 polymer ?
#
loop_
_entity_poly.entity_id
_entity_poly.type
_entity_poly.pdbx_seq_one_letter_code
_entity_poly.pdbx_strand_id
1 'polypeptide(L)'
;MEQVAAEGRPHGGSRRPFGFEDDKITHRPTEVALVRLLVARFLAGESARSLTVWLNTQEVPPSAGGVWRPGVVRRLLSSPRTAGLREFRGEIVGPAIWQPIITPEDRSRVLAIFEERRNSGRRVQRRYLLSGLLRCGRCGHRLYSAPRKTTRRYVCDSSPDKGGCGRMTVVAAPLEEFIADIVLFRLDTPALANALAGKAAHDEDTTRLMEEISDDREQLDELAALYGKRQLPMSEWITARTIIEDRMKATERRLRRATNTSQLSAVIGHGGELRSQWASLNLDRQAAIVRCVLDHAVILPGTLGATKLDPDRVKAVWHL
;
A
#
# COMPACT_ATOMS: atom_id res chain seq x y z
N MET A 1 -33.06 1.51 2.53
CA MET A 1 -31.69 0.95 2.48
C MET A 1 -31.18 0.60 3.87
N GLU A 2 -31.25 1.51 4.84
CA GLU A 2 -30.97 1.21 6.27
C GLU A 2 -31.88 0.11 6.84
N GLN A 3 -33.19 0.15 6.51
CA GLN A 3 -34.15 -0.89 6.91
C GLN A 3 -33.77 -2.30 6.41
N VAL A 4 -33.25 -2.42 5.19
CA VAL A 4 -32.82 -3.71 4.58
C VAL A 4 -31.53 -4.22 5.23
N ALA A 5 -30.67 -3.33 5.73
CA ALA A 5 -29.47 -3.69 6.46
C ALA A 5 -29.79 -4.15 7.90
N ALA A 6 -30.76 -3.51 8.55
CA ALA A 6 -31.27 -3.92 9.87
C ALA A 6 -31.98 -5.29 9.83
N GLU A 7 -32.64 -5.62 8.72
CA GLU A 7 -33.28 -6.93 8.49
C GLU A 7 -32.30 -8.04 8.07
N GLY A 8 -30.98 -7.76 8.00
CA GLY A 8 -29.97 -8.77 7.65
C GLY A 8 -30.02 -9.28 6.20
N ARG A 9 -30.85 -8.68 5.33
CA ARG A 9 -31.08 -9.10 3.94
C ARG A 9 -29.89 -8.75 3.01
N PRO A 10 -29.66 -9.53 1.94
CA PRO A 10 -28.57 -9.27 1.00
C PRO A 10 -28.82 -7.96 0.23
N HIS A 11 -27.75 -7.21 -0.04
CA HIS A 11 -27.80 -6.00 -0.87
C HIS A 11 -27.26 -6.26 -2.29
N GLY A 12 -27.70 -5.41 -3.22
CA GLY A 12 -27.33 -5.36 -4.63
C GLY A 12 -25.83 -5.47 -4.94
N GLY A 13 -25.58 -6.02 -6.13
CA GLY A 13 -24.31 -6.39 -6.74
C GLY A 13 -24.64 -7.45 -7.80
N SER A 14 -24.20 -7.28 -9.06
CA SER A 14 -24.65 -8.14 -10.17
C SER A 14 -24.08 -9.56 -10.13
N ARG A 15 -23.18 -9.86 -9.19
CA ARG A 15 -22.45 -11.12 -9.12
C ARG A 15 -22.62 -11.77 -7.75
N ARG A 16 -22.71 -13.10 -7.73
CA ARG A 16 -22.75 -13.90 -6.51
C ARG A 16 -21.43 -13.81 -5.72
N PRO A 17 -21.48 -13.79 -4.38
CA PRO A 17 -20.31 -13.98 -3.53
C PRO A 17 -19.77 -15.42 -3.64
N PHE A 18 -18.45 -15.60 -3.45
CA PHE A 18 -17.86 -16.94 -3.39
C PHE A 18 -18.33 -17.67 -2.12
N GLY A 19 -18.78 -18.91 -2.27
CA GLY A 19 -19.45 -19.71 -1.24
C GLY A 19 -20.98 -19.68 -1.31
N PHE A 20 -21.57 -18.82 -2.16
CA PHE A 20 -23.02 -18.60 -2.22
C PHE A 20 -23.55 -18.72 -3.66
N GLU A 21 -24.83 -19.06 -3.76
CA GLU A 21 -25.61 -19.04 -5.00
C GLU A 21 -26.05 -17.62 -5.39
N ASP A 22 -26.71 -17.49 -6.54
CA ASP A 22 -27.15 -16.20 -7.10
C ASP A 22 -28.18 -15.48 -6.23
N ASP A 23 -28.90 -16.22 -5.38
CA ASP A 23 -29.79 -15.68 -4.34
C ASP A 23 -29.03 -15.00 -3.19
N LYS A 24 -27.70 -15.16 -3.12
CA LYS A 24 -26.78 -14.63 -2.10
C LYS A 24 -27.08 -15.12 -0.68
N ILE A 25 -27.82 -16.21 -0.55
CA ILE A 25 -28.24 -16.79 0.73
C ILE A 25 -27.86 -18.27 0.77
N THR A 26 -28.24 -19.01 -0.27
CA THR A 26 -28.00 -20.46 -0.35
C THR A 26 -26.51 -20.74 -0.52
N HIS A 27 -26.01 -21.73 0.21
CA HIS A 27 -24.62 -22.15 0.17
C HIS A 27 -24.35 -22.99 -1.07
N ARG A 28 -23.23 -22.70 -1.74
CA ARG A 28 -22.67 -23.56 -2.79
C ARG A 28 -21.69 -24.55 -2.15
N PRO A 29 -22.03 -25.85 -2.01
CA PRO A 29 -21.29 -26.76 -1.11
C PRO A 29 -19.79 -26.90 -1.44
N THR A 30 -19.44 -26.94 -2.73
CA THR A 30 -18.05 -27.04 -3.20
C THR A 30 -17.21 -25.83 -2.81
N GLU A 31 -17.76 -24.62 -2.94
CA GLU A 31 -17.09 -23.38 -2.57
C GLU A 31 -17.05 -23.19 -1.05
N VAL A 32 -18.08 -23.61 -0.33
CA VAL A 32 -18.11 -23.62 1.15
C VAL A 32 -16.98 -24.46 1.72
N ALA A 33 -16.78 -25.67 1.18
CA ALA A 33 -15.67 -26.54 1.59
C ALA A 33 -14.31 -25.86 1.36
N LEU A 34 -14.15 -25.19 0.22
CA LEU A 34 -12.94 -24.43 -0.09
C LEU A 34 -12.73 -23.25 0.87
N VAL A 35 -13.76 -22.47 1.18
CA VAL A 35 -13.63 -21.35 2.14
C VAL A 35 -13.19 -21.85 3.51
N ARG A 36 -13.78 -22.94 4.01
CA ARG A 36 -13.38 -23.56 5.28
C ARG A 36 -11.92 -24.03 5.25
N LEU A 37 -11.52 -24.69 4.17
CA LEU A 37 -10.14 -25.15 3.98
C LEU A 37 -9.14 -23.98 3.95
N LEU A 38 -9.45 -22.91 3.22
CA LEU A 38 -8.59 -21.74 3.11
C LEU A 38 -8.40 -21.05 4.46
N VAL A 39 -9.46 -20.93 5.25
CA VAL A 39 -9.40 -20.36 6.60
C VAL A 39 -8.58 -21.25 7.53
N ALA A 40 -8.82 -22.56 7.52
CA ALA A 40 -8.03 -23.50 8.33
C ALA A 40 -6.54 -23.45 8.00
N ARG A 41 -6.17 -23.45 6.71
CA ARG A 41 -4.77 -23.35 6.27
C ARG A 41 -4.13 -22.00 6.62
N PHE A 42 -4.88 -20.91 6.53
CA PHE A 42 -4.40 -19.60 6.95
C PHE A 42 -4.15 -19.53 8.46
N LEU A 43 -5.08 -20.07 9.27
CA LEU A 43 -4.93 -20.17 10.71
C LEU A 43 -3.77 -21.09 11.12
N ALA A 44 -3.45 -22.09 10.30
CA ALA A 44 -2.27 -22.94 10.44
C ALA A 44 -0.94 -22.24 10.03
N GLY A 45 -0.98 -20.97 9.63
CA GLY A 45 0.21 -20.15 9.38
C GLY A 45 0.52 -19.88 7.91
N GLU A 46 -0.24 -20.43 6.96
CA GLU A 46 -0.03 -20.12 5.55
C GLU A 46 -0.32 -18.64 5.22
N SER A 47 0.33 -18.14 4.17
CA SER A 47 0.10 -16.78 3.69
C SER A 47 -1.04 -16.75 2.66
N ALA A 48 -1.77 -15.63 2.60
CA ALA A 48 -2.76 -15.40 1.55
C ALA A 48 -2.17 -15.53 0.12
N ARG A 49 -0.85 -15.26 -0.04
CA ARG A 49 -0.13 -15.49 -1.29
C ARG A 49 0.03 -16.98 -1.59
N SER A 50 0.46 -17.79 -0.63
CA SER A 50 0.54 -19.26 -0.76
C SER A 50 -0.80 -19.83 -1.21
N LEU A 51 -1.87 -19.43 -0.53
CA LEU A 51 -3.24 -19.87 -0.84
C LEU A 51 -3.70 -19.43 -2.23
N THR A 52 -3.32 -18.23 -2.66
CA THR A 52 -3.60 -17.75 -4.03
C THR A 52 -2.93 -18.62 -5.08
N VAL A 53 -1.65 -18.94 -4.90
CA VAL A 53 -0.90 -19.81 -5.81
C VAL A 53 -1.56 -21.17 -5.86
N TRP A 54 -1.86 -21.77 -4.70
CA TRP A 54 -2.53 -23.06 -4.62
C TRP A 54 -3.88 -23.08 -5.36
N LEU A 55 -4.75 -22.09 -5.12
CA LEU A 55 -6.06 -21.99 -5.80
C LEU A 55 -5.91 -21.93 -7.33
N ASN A 56 -4.94 -21.17 -7.82
CA ASN A 56 -4.67 -21.06 -9.26
C ASN A 56 -4.08 -22.36 -9.83
N THR A 57 -3.22 -23.07 -9.07
CA THR A 57 -2.68 -24.38 -9.47
C THR A 57 -3.76 -25.45 -9.52
N GLN A 58 -4.78 -25.36 -8.67
CA GLN A 58 -5.94 -26.26 -8.68
C GLN A 58 -7.00 -25.84 -9.71
N GLU A 59 -6.74 -24.81 -10.52
CA GLU A 59 -7.65 -24.29 -11.55
C GLU A 59 -9.05 -23.92 -11.02
N VAL A 60 -9.14 -23.56 -9.73
CA VAL A 60 -10.40 -23.13 -9.12
C VAL A 60 -10.68 -21.68 -9.51
N PRO A 61 -11.77 -21.37 -10.27
CA PRO A 61 -12.06 -20.01 -10.66
C PRO A 61 -12.70 -19.21 -9.51
N PRO A 62 -12.42 -17.90 -9.37
CA PRO A 62 -13.20 -17.03 -8.48
C PRO A 62 -14.58 -16.73 -9.08
N SER A 63 -15.56 -16.32 -8.26
CA SER A 63 -16.94 -16.02 -8.72
C SER A 63 -17.02 -14.92 -9.79
N ALA A 64 -15.99 -14.06 -9.87
CA ALA A 64 -15.90 -12.98 -10.84
C ALA A 64 -15.27 -13.41 -12.19
N GLY A 65 -14.83 -14.66 -12.31
CA GLY A 65 -14.03 -15.17 -13.43
C GLY A 65 -12.55 -14.77 -13.36
N GLY A 66 -11.72 -15.48 -14.13
CA GLY A 66 -10.27 -15.24 -14.22
C GLY A 66 -9.46 -15.98 -13.16
N VAL A 67 -8.37 -15.37 -12.70
CA VAL A 67 -7.43 -15.97 -11.72
C VAL A 67 -7.55 -15.31 -10.35
N TRP A 68 -7.24 -16.08 -9.30
CA TRP A 68 -7.13 -15.53 -7.96
C TRP A 68 -5.97 -14.54 -7.85
N ARG A 69 -6.25 -13.45 -7.14
CA ARG A 69 -5.23 -12.49 -6.70
C ARG A 69 -5.22 -12.46 -5.16
N PRO A 70 -4.08 -12.21 -4.49
CA PRO A 70 -3.97 -12.19 -3.04
C PRO A 70 -4.88 -11.17 -2.38
N GLY A 71 -5.16 -10.04 -3.04
CA GLY A 71 -6.15 -9.07 -2.55
C GLY A 71 -7.58 -9.62 -2.52
N VAL A 72 -7.92 -10.52 -3.45
CA VAL A 72 -9.22 -11.22 -3.48
C VAL A 72 -9.27 -12.28 -2.38
N VAL A 73 -8.22 -13.09 -2.25
CA VAL A 73 -8.12 -14.10 -1.17
C VAL A 73 -8.14 -13.44 0.19
N ARG A 74 -7.43 -12.32 0.39
CA ARG A 74 -7.47 -11.55 1.65
C ARG A 74 -8.89 -11.09 1.98
N ARG A 75 -9.61 -10.51 1.01
CA ARG A 75 -11.01 -10.08 1.19
C ARG A 75 -11.92 -11.26 1.51
N LEU A 76 -11.71 -12.42 0.89
CA LEU A 76 -12.47 -13.64 1.18
C LEU A 76 -12.24 -14.10 2.63
N LEU A 77 -10.99 -14.17 3.07
CA LEU A 77 -10.60 -14.60 4.42
C LEU A 77 -11.13 -13.64 5.50
N SER A 78 -11.17 -12.33 5.25
CA SER A 78 -11.63 -11.31 6.21
C SER A 78 -13.13 -10.99 6.14
N SER A 79 -13.86 -11.60 5.20
CA SER A 79 -15.24 -11.23 4.87
C SER A 79 -16.19 -11.38 6.05
N PRO A 80 -16.96 -10.35 6.45
CA PRO A 80 -18.02 -10.50 7.45
C PRO A 80 -19.10 -11.50 7.02
N ARG A 81 -19.40 -11.53 5.72
CA ARG A 81 -20.44 -12.41 5.15
C ARG A 81 -20.15 -13.89 5.38
N THR A 82 -18.89 -14.34 5.26
CA THR A 82 -18.54 -15.76 5.49
C THR A 82 -18.73 -16.16 6.95
N ALA A 83 -18.69 -15.20 7.88
CA ALA A 83 -19.00 -15.40 9.29
C ALA A 83 -20.47 -15.17 9.66
N GLY A 84 -21.37 -15.05 8.67
CA GLY A 84 -22.79 -14.79 8.92
C GLY A 84 -23.08 -13.39 9.44
N LEU A 85 -22.20 -12.42 9.18
CA LEU A 85 -22.35 -11.03 9.64
C LEU A 85 -22.74 -10.11 8.48
N ARG A 86 -23.60 -9.13 8.77
CA ARG A 86 -24.06 -8.12 7.82
C ARG A 86 -23.24 -6.85 7.95
N GLU A 87 -22.61 -6.42 6.86
CA GLU A 87 -21.79 -5.19 6.81
C GLU A 87 -22.44 -4.09 5.98
N PHE A 88 -22.68 -2.91 6.55
CA PHE A 88 -23.20 -1.74 5.84
C PHE A 88 -22.22 -0.58 5.98
N ARG A 89 -21.76 -0.04 4.85
CA ARG A 89 -20.81 1.09 4.80
C ARG A 89 -19.54 0.90 5.66
N GLY A 90 -19.03 -0.33 5.75
CA GLY A 90 -17.81 -0.65 6.50
C GLY A 90 -18.07 -1.10 7.95
N GLU A 91 -19.29 -0.99 8.45
CA GLU A 91 -19.65 -1.36 9.82
C GLU A 91 -20.49 -2.63 9.87
N ILE A 92 -20.26 -3.44 10.91
CA ILE A 92 -21.05 -4.67 11.14
C ILE A 92 -22.36 -4.27 11.82
N VAL A 93 -23.48 -4.44 11.12
CA VAL A 93 -24.83 -4.04 11.59
C VAL A 93 -25.49 -5.13 12.43
N GLY A 94 -25.02 -6.38 12.34
CA GLY A 94 -25.56 -7.51 13.10
C GLY A 94 -25.44 -8.85 12.39
N PRO A 95 -26.10 -9.91 12.91
CA PRO A 95 -26.17 -11.19 12.22
C PRO A 95 -26.95 -11.07 10.91
N ALA A 96 -26.52 -11.82 9.91
CA ALA A 96 -27.20 -11.91 8.63
C ALA A 96 -28.22 -13.05 8.60
N ILE A 97 -29.15 -13.01 7.63
CA ILE A 97 -30.16 -14.07 7.47
C ILE A 97 -29.57 -15.38 6.92
N TRP A 98 -28.40 -15.32 6.29
CA TRP A 98 -27.74 -16.50 5.72
C TRP A 98 -26.87 -17.20 6.76
N GLN A 99 -26.78 -18.52 6.66
CA GLN A 99 -25.95 -19.32 7.56
C GLN A 99 -24.46 -18.97 7.41
N PRO A 100 -23.69 -18.95 8.52
CA PRO A 100 -22.25 -18.74 8.48
C PRO A 100 -21.53 -19.93 7.80
N ILE A 101 -20.51 -19.64 7.00
CA ILE A 101 -19.59 -20.63 6.42
C ILE A 101 -18.49 -20.99 7.43
N ILE A 102 -17.98 -19.98 8.14
CA ILE A 102 -16.99 -20.07 9.22
C ILE A 102 -17.55 -19.44 10.50
N THR A 103 -16.96 -19.74 11.64
CA THR A 103 -17.38 -19.13 12.90
C THR A 103 -16.96 -17.65 12.98
N PRO A 104 -17.71 -16.79 13.70
CA PRO A 104 -17.26 -15.43 14.03
C PRO A 104 -15.92 -15.40 14.77
N GLU A 105 -15.62 -16.45 15.55
CA GLU A 105 -14.35 -16.63 16.25
C GLU A 105 -13.19 -16.86 15.28
N ASP A 106 -13.33 -17.78 14.32
CA ASP A 106 -12.31 -18.02 13.28
C ASP A 106 -12.04 -16.74 12.49
N ARG A 107 -13.09 -15.99 12.14
CA ARG A 107 -12.93 -14.68 11.48
C ARG A 107 -12.15 -13.71 12.36
N SER A 108 -12.46 -13.64 13.65
CA SER A 108 -11.76 -12.76 14.60
C SER A 108 -10.28 -13.11 14.70
N ARG A 109 -9.94 -14.42 14.73
CA ARG A 109 -8.55 -14.91 14.71
C ARG A 109 -7.85 -14.54 13.40
N VAL A 110 -8.51 -14.69 12.25
CA VAL A 110 -7.97 -14.27 10.94
C VAL A 110 -7.65 -12.77 10.93
N LEU A 111 -8.56 -11.93 11.43
CA LEU A 111 -8.36 -10.50 11.53
C LEU A 111 -7.21 -10.14 12.46
N ALA A 112 -7.11 -10.79 13.63
CA ALA A 112 -6.01 -10.60 14.56
C ALA A 112 -4.66 -10.91 13.91
N ILE A 113 -4.54 -12.00 13.14
CA ILE A 113 -3.30 -12.31 12.39
C ILE A 113 -3.00 -11.24 11.35
N PHE A 114 -4.00 -10.71 10.64
CA PHE A 114 -3.78 -9.63 9.68
C PHE A 114 -3.31 -8.35 10.34
N GLU A 115 -3.86 -8.03 11.50
CA GLU A 115 -3.53 -6.83 12.27
C GLU A 115 -2.19 -6.98 12.96
N GLU A 116 -1.87 -8.12 13.55
CA GLU A 116 -0.54 -8.44 14.07
C GLU A 116 0.51 -8.33 12.96
N ARG A 117 0.26 -8.90 11.78
CA ARG A 117 1.18 -8.75 10.64
C ARG A 117 1.33 -7.28 10.20
N ARG A 118 0.28 -6.47 10.32
CA ARG A 118 0.30 -5.03 10.02
C ARG A 118 1.08 -4.23 11.08
N ASN A 119 0.85 -4.54 12.34
CA ASN A 119 1.37 -3.85 13.53
C ASN A 119 2.68 -4.43 14.04
N SER A 120 3.14 -5.54 13.47
CA SER A 120 4.39 -6.22 13.83
C SER A 120 5.59 -5.29 13.77
N GLY A 121 5.45 -4.08 13.20
CA GLY A 121 6.30 -2.91 13.50
C GLY A 121 7.74 -3.07 13.05
N ARG A 122 8.11 -4.27 12.62
CA ARG A 122 9.35 -4.68 12.03
C ARG A 122 9.32 -4.04 10.65
N ARG A 123 9.64 -2.74 10.63
CA ARG A 123 10.20 -2.07 9.48
C ARG A 123 11.31 -2.98 9.04
N VAL A 124 11.02 -3.81 8.03
CA VAL A 124 12.01 -4.72 7.46
C VAL A 124 13.15 -3.81 7.09
N GLN A 125 14.29 -3.97 7.77
CA GLN A 125 15.45 -3.11 7.55
C GLN A 125 15.62 -2.97 6.05
N ARG A 126 15.75 -1.72 5.59
CA ARG A 126 15.86 -1.48 4.17
C ARG A 126 17.08 -2.22 3.67
N ARG A 127 16.90 -3.05 2.64
CA ARG A 127 17.99 -3.83 1.99
C ARG A 127 18.37 -3.29 0.62
N TYR A 128 17.63 -2.30 0.14
CA TYR A 128 17.66 -1.80 -1.24
C TYR A 128 17.35 -0.30 -1.23
N LEU A 129 18.32 0.51 -1.64
CA LEU A 129 18.24 1.97 -1.65
C LEU A 129 17.02 2.45 -2.46
N LEU A 130 16.95 1.97 -3.71
CA LEU A 130 16.02 2.41 -4.76
C LEU A 130 14.68 1.68 -4.75
N SER A 131 14.35 0.97 -3.66
CA SER A 131 13.06 0.31 -3.49
C SER A 131 11.91 1.28 -3.76
N GLY A 132 11.17 1.09 -4.86
CA GLY A 132 10.02 1.93 -5.22
C GLY A 132 10.28 3.12 -6.13
N LEU A 133 11.53 3.40 -6.43
CA LEU A 133 11.93 4.54 -7.26
C LEU A 133 12.23 4.15 -8.71
N LEU A 134 12.14 2.88 -9.07
CA LEU A 134 12.50 2.41 -10.41
C LEU A 134 11.27 2.10 -11.27
N ARG A 135 11.34 2.45 -12.56
CA ARG A 135 10.32 2.17 -13.58
C ARG A 135 10.95 1.45 -14.78
N CYS A 136 10.18 0.58 -15.42
CA CYS A 136 10.60 -0.22 -16.55
C CYS A 136 10.48 0.58 -17.84
N GLY A 137 11.59 0.81 -18.53
CA GLY A 137 11.60 1.51 -19.82
C GLY A 137 10.87 0.79 -20.95
N ARG A 138 10.45 -0.47 -20.77
CA ARG A 138 9.64 -1.21 -21.77
C ARG A 138 8.13 -1.13 -21.54
N CYS A 139 7.67 -1.13 -20.29
CA CYS A 139 6.24 -1.28 -19.97
C CYS A 139 5.74 -0.29 -18.91
N GLY A 140 6.58 0.66 -18.49
CA GLY A 140 6.25 1.68 -17.49
C GLY A 140 6.13 1.18 -16.04
N HIS A 141 5.90 -0.12 -15.83
CA HIS A 141 5.68 -0.67 -14.49
C HIS A 141 6.89 -0.53 -13.57
N ARG A 142 6.62 -0.47 -12.27
CA ARG A 142 7.63 -0.42 -11.21
C ARG A 142 8.54 -1.65 -11.23
N LEU A 143 9.84 -1.45 -10.98
CA LEU A 143 10.74 -2.56 -10.65
C LEU A 143 10.70 -2.88 -9.15
N TYR A 144 10.77 -4.17 -8.84
CA TYR A 144 10.75 -4.72 -7.50
C TYR A 144 12.11 -5.28 -7.12
N SER A 145 12.48 -5.14 -5.84
CA SER A 145 13.68 -5.75 -5.27
C SER A 145 13.54 -7.28 -5.30
N ALA A 146 14.52 -7.96 -5.88
CA ALA A 146 14.52 -9.41 -6.01
C ALA A 146 15.90 -9.97 -5.62
N PRO A 147 16.07 -10.54 -4.42
CA PRO A 147 17.34 -11.18 -4.08
C PRO A 147 17.58 -12.45 -4.92
N ARG A 148 18.84 -12.70 -5.27
CA ARG A 148 19.38 -14.03 -5.63
C ARG A 148 20.41 -14.44 -4.57
N LYS A 149 20.79 -15.73 -4.54
CA LYS A 149 21.73 -16.33 -3.55
C LYS A 149 22.92 -15.42 -3.20
N THR A 150 23.54 -14.80 -4.20
CA THR A 150 24.75 -13.99 -4.04
C THR A 150 24.62 -12.56 -4.58
N THR A 151 23.47 -12.18 -5.13
CA THR A 151 23.35 -10.91 -5.85
C THR A 151 22.00 -10.25 -5.62
N ARG A 152 22.03 -8.94 -5.33
CA ARG A 152 20.85 -8.08 -5.24
C ARG A 152 20.51 -7.53 -6.62
N ARG A 153 19.23 -7.55 -6.99
CA ARG A 153 18.76 -7.02 -8.29
C ARG A 153 17.38 -6.40 -8.19
N TYR A 154 17.06 -5.57 -9.17
CA TYR A 154 15.72 -5.04 -9.41
C TYR A 154 15.13 -5.68 -10.67
N VAL A 155 13.87 -6.08 -10.61
CA VAL A 155 13.20 -6.80 -11.71
C VAL A 155 11.84 -6.21 -12.01
N CYS A 156 11.47 -6.19 -13.28
CA CYS A 156 10.09 -5.95 -13.67
C CYS A 156 9.32 -7.27 -13.57
N ASP A 157 8.69 -7.50 -12.41
CA ASP A 157 8.07 -8.78 -12.04
C ASP A 157 6.74 -9.00 -12.79
N SER A 158 6.63 -10.11 -13.51
CA SER A 158 5.44 -10.52 -14.28
C SER A 158 4.41 -11.30 -13.48
N SER A 159 4.59 -11.45 -12.16
CA SER A 159 3.58 -12.04 -11.30
C SER A 159 2.25 -11.27 -11.40
N PRO A 160 1.09 -11.95 -11.33
CA PRO A 160 -0.24 -11.32 -11.45
C PRO A 160 -0.47 -10.12 -10.52
N ASP A 161 0.20 -10.08 -9.37
CA ASP A 161 0.10 -9.01 -8.38
C ASP A 161 0.85 -7.73 -8.77
N LYS A 162 1.86 -7.87 -9.64
CA LYS A 162 2.85 -6.85 -9.93
C LYS A 162 2.67 -6.23 -11.32
N GLY A 163 2.12 -6.99 -12.27
CA GLY A 163 1.72 -6.51 -13.60
C GLY A 163 2.88 -6.14 -14.54
N GLY A 164 4.13 -6.44 -14.17
CA GLY A 164 5.29 -6.15 -15.01
C GLY A 164 5.45 -7.09 -16.19
N CYS A 165 6.38 -6.79 -17.09
CA CYS A 165 6.59 -7.57 -18.31
C CYS A 165 7.55 -8.77 -18.15
N GLY A 166 8.25 -8.92 -17.02
CA GLY A 166 9.23 -10.02 -16.81
C GLY A 166 10.57 -9.82 -17.53
N ARG A 167 10.69 -8.82 -18.40
CA ARG A 167 11.81 -8.67 -19.36
C ARG A 167 12.88 -7.65 -18.95
N MET A 168 12.77 -7.06 -17.75
CA MET A 168 13.75 -6.09 -17.26
C MET A 168 14.38 -6.59 -15.96
N THR A 169 15.70 -6.64 -15.94
CA THR A 169 16.50 -6.92 -14.74
C THR A 169 17.73 -6.01 -14.74
N VAL A 170 18.09 -5.49 -13.57
CA VAL A 170 19.31 -4.71 -13.35
C VAL A 170 19.91 -5.05 -11.99
N VAL A 171 21.23 -5.17 -11.93
CA VAL A 171 21.95 -5.47 -10.68
C VAL A 171 21.89 -4.24 -9.77
N ALA A 172 21.60 -4.46 -8.48
CA ALA A 172 21.31 -3.37 -7.56
C ALA A 172 22.56 -2.54 -7.24
N ALA A 173 23.67 -3.15 -6.83
CA ALA A 173 24.86 -2.43 -6.37
C ALA A 173 25.37 -1.33 -7.34
N PRO A 174 25.70 -1.63 -8.61
CA PRO A 174 26.21 -0.59 -9.52
C PRO A 174 25.14 0.46 -9.87
N LEU A 175 23.86 0.10 -9.85
CA LEU A 175 22.77 1.06 -10.07
C LEU A 175 22.55 1.98 -8.87
N GLU A 176 22.63 1.45 -7.66
CA GLU A 176 22.49 2.21 -6.42
C GLU A 176 23.64 3.21 -6.26
N GLU A 177 24.87 2.79 -6.57
CA GLU A 177 26.06 3.64 -6.59
C GLU A 177 25.92 4.77 -7.62
N PHE A 178 25.61 4.43 -8.88
CA PHE A 178 25.41 5.41 -9.94
C PHE A 178 24.31 6.43 -9.60
N ILE A 179 23.15 5.98 -9.10
CA ILE A 179 22.06 6.89 -8.71
C ILE A 179 22.48 7.78 -7.53
N ALA A 180 23.18 7.23 -6.52
CA ALA A 180 23.65 8.02 -5.40
C ALA A 180 24.60 9.13 -5.88
N ASP A 181 25.53 8.82 -6.78
CA ASP A 181 26.48 9.80 -7.31
C ASP A 181 25.81 10.95 -8.05
N ILE A 182 24.85 10.65 -8.93
CA ILE A 182 24.14 11.71 -9.67
C ILE A 182 23.23 12.53 -8.76
N VAL A 183 22.64 11.92 -7.71
CA VAL A 183 21.83 12.63 -6.72
C VAL A 183 22.70 13.59 -5.91
N LEU A 184 23.83 13.11 -5.41
CA LEU A 184 24.78 13.92 -4.64
C LEU A 184 25.36 15.05 -5.48
N PHE A 185 25.69 14.78 -6.75
CA PHE A 185 26.14 15.82 -7.67
C PHE A 185 25.05 16.87 -7.90
N ARG A 186 23.79 16.45 -8.05
CA ARG A 186 22.67 17.38 -8.25
C ARG A 186 22.43 18.28 -7.04
N LEU A 187 22.66 17.79 -5.82
CA LEU A 187 22.56 18.58 -4.58
C LEU A 187 23.52 19.77 -4.54
N ASP A 188 24.66 19.69 -5.22
CA ASP A 188 25.64 20.78 -5.33
C ASP A 188 25.35 21.75 -6.48
N THR A 189 24.31 21.52 -7.30
CA THR A 189 24.04 22.39 -8.45
C THR A 189 23.20 23.61 -8.05
N PRO A 190 23.59 24.84 -8.47
CA PRO A 190 22.83 26.07 -8.20
C PRO A 190 21.38 26.01 -8.70
N ALA A 191 21.12 25.27 -9.77
CA ALA A 191 19.78 25.08 -10.32
C ALA A 191 18.83 24.32 -9.36
N LEU A 192 19.33 23.36 -8.57
CA LEU A 192 18.51 22.67 -7.57
C LEU A 192 18.32 23.53 -6.32
N ALA A 193 19.39 24.23 -5.89
CA ALA A 193 19.30 25.20 -4.80
C ALA A 193 18.25 26.28 -5.10
N ASN A 194 18.22 26.82 -6.32
CA ASN A 194 17.25 27.84 -6.74
C ASN A 194 15.82 27.29 -6.92
N ALA A 195 15.64 26.08 -7.46
CA ALA A 195 14.32 25.45 -7.62
C ALA A 195 13.67 25.12 -6.26
N LEU A 196 14.47 24.96 -5.20
CA LEU A 196 14.01 24.64 -3.85
C LEU A 196 14.01 25.87 -2.91
N ALA A 197 14.88 26.87 -3.11
CA ALA A 197 14.90 28.12 -2.34
C ALA A 197 13.63 28.98 -2.54
N GLY A 198 12.95 28.86 -3.68
CA GLY A 198 11.62 29.44 -3.89
C GLY A 198 10.51 28.88 -2.99
N LYS A 199 10.82 27.88 -2.13
CA LYS A 199 9.87 27.20 -1.23
C LYS A 199 10.01 27.63 0.25
N ALA A 200 10.63 28.75 0.59
CA ALA A 200 10.59 29.30 1.97
C ALA A 200 9.14 29.61 2.46
N ALA A 201 8.18 29.76 1.54
CA ALA A 201 6.75 29.82 1.84
C ALA A 201 6.14 28.50 2.40
N HIS A 202 6.89 27.38 2.40
CA HIS A 202 6.38 26.08 2.86
C HIS A 202 6.33 25.90 4.37
N ASP A 203 7.11 26.64 5.17
CA ASP A 203 7.06 26.47 6.63
C ASP A 203 5.76 27.04 7.21
N GLU A 204 5.29 28.17 6.68
CA GLU A 204 3.99 28.77 7.02
C GLU A 204 2.82 27.88 6.54
N ASP A 205 2.94 27.28 5.35
CA ASP A 205 1.99 26.27 4.86
C ASP A 205 1.98 24.99 5.71
N THR A 206 3.12 24.58 6.26
CA THR A 206 3.24 23.37 7.09
C THR A 206 2.57 23.57 8.45
N THR A 207 2.81 24.72 9.10
CA THR A 207 2.12 25.10 10.34
C THR A 207 0.61 25.16 10.13
N ARG A 208 0.14 25.83 9.07
CA ARG A 208 -1.28 25.90 8.72
C ARG A 208 -1.91 24.52 8.48
N LEU A 209 -1.19 23.61 7.80
CA LEU A 209 -1.67 22.24 7.58
C LEU A 209 -1.71 21.39 8.85
N MET A 210 -0.83 21.67 9.84
CA MET A 210 -0.86 21.01 11.15
C MET A 210 -2.03 21.53 11.99
N GLU A 211 -2.32 22.83 11.93
CA GLU A 211 -3.50 23.45 12.54
C GLU A 211 -4.80 22.87 11.94
N GLU A 212 -4.92 22.80 10.61
CA GLU A 212 -6.07 22.17 9.93
C GLU A 212 -6.34 20.72 10.42
N ILE A 213 -5.29 19.94 10.69
CA ILE A 213 -5.41 18.57 11.23
C ILE A 213 -5.84 18.58 12.69
N SER A 214 -5.39 19.57 13.48
CA SER A 214 -5.79 19.73 14.87
C SER A 214 -7.28 20.08 14.96
N ASP A 215 -7.74 21.05 14.18
CA ASP A 215 -9.13 21.48 14.14
C ASP A 215 -10.07 20.33 13.74
N ASP A 216 -9.68 19.52 12.75
CA ASP A 216 -10.44 18.34 12.33
C ASP A 216 -10.56 17.29 13.46
N ARG A 217 -9.53 17.14 14.30
CA ARG A 217 -9.57 16.23 15.46
C ARG A 217 -10.50 16.75 16.54
N GLU A 218 -10.43 18.04 16.85
CA GLU A 218 -11.34 18.68 17.81
C GLU A 218 -12.79 18.53 17.34
N GLN A 219 -13.05 18.74 16.04
CA GLN A 219 -14.38 18.55 15.47
C GLN A 219 -14.88 17.10 15.59
N LEU A 220 -14.01 16.09 15.45
CA LEU A 220 -14.36 14.68 15.69
C LEU A 220 -14.69 14.40 17.16
N ASP A 221 -13.95 15.00 18.09
CA ASP A 221 -14.19 14.84 19.52
C ASP A 221 -15.52 15.48 19.95
N GLU A 222 -15.84 16.67 19.44
CA GLU A 222 -17.14 17.31 19.62
C GLU A 222 -18.28 16.45 19.08
N LEU A 223 -18.12 15.92 17.85
CA LEU A 223 -19.09 15.06 17.21
C LEU A 223 -19.31 13.76 18.02
N ALA A 224 -18.24 13.18 18.56
CA ALA A 224 -18.31 12.01 19.44
C ALA A 224 -19.04 12.32 20.75
N ALA A 225 -18.81 13.50 21.35
CA ALA A 225 -19.49 13.94 22.56
C ALA A 225 -21.01 14.13 22.34
N LEU A 226 -21.42 14.72 21.21
CA LEU A 226 -22.83 14.89 20.86
C LEU A 226 -23.55 13.55 20.67
N TYR A 227 -22.89 12.60 19.99
CA TYR A 227 -23.41 11.24 19.85
C TYR A 227 -23.50 10.52 21.21
N GLY A 228 -22.47 10.62 22.05
CA GLY A 228 -22.45 10.05 23.40
C GLY A 228 -23.59 10.59 24.29
N LYS A 229 -23.96 11.86 24.14
CA LYS A 229 -25.10 12.50 24.80
C LYS A 229 -26.46 12.17 24.16
N ARG A 230 -26.50 11.32 23.12
CA ARG A 230 -27.70 10.97 22.33
C ARG A 230 -28.38 12.17 21.67
N GLN A 231 -27.62 13.22 21.38
CA GLN A 231 -28.12 14.44 20.73
C GLN A 231 -27.99 14.37 19.20
N LEU A 232 -27.35 13.32 18.69
CA LEU A 232 -27.13 13.11 17.25
C LEU A 232 -27.54 11.69 16.83
N PRO A 233 -28.33 11.53 15.76
CA PRO A 233 -28.63 10.23 15.18
C PRO A 233 -27.36 9.53 14.64
N MET A 234 -27.32 8.20 14.70
CA MET A 234 -26.18 7.40 14.23
C MET A 234 -25.87 7.65 12.73
N SER A 235 -26.89 7.82 11.89
CA SER A 235 -26.73 8.09 10.46
C SER A 235 -26.05 9.44 10.17
N GLU A 236 -26.35 10.46 10.98
CA GLU A 236 -25.73 11.78 10.92
C GLU A 236 -24.29 11.74 11.44
N TRP A 237 -24.03 11.02 12.54
CA TRP A 237 -22.67 10.79 13.05
C TRP A 237 -21.77 10.13 12.01
N ILE A 238 -22.22 9.05 11.37
CA ILE A 238 -21.45 8.35 10.32
C ILE A 238 -21.13 9.32 9.16
N THR A 239 -22.12 10.09 8.73
CA THR A 239 -21.98 11.00 7.58
C THR A 239 -20.97 12.10 7.89
N ALA A 240 -21.12 12.78 9.03
CA ALA A 240 -20.22 13.84 9.46
C ALA A 240 -18.79 13.32 9.71
N ARG A 241 -18.65 12.18 10.41
CA ARG A 241 -17.36 11.56 10.68
C ARG A 241 -16.60 11.22 9.40
N THR A 242 -17.28 10.63 8.41
CA THR A 242 -16.64 10.23 7.15
C THR A 242 -16.06 11.44 6.41
N ILE A 243 -16.80 12.55 6.38
CA ILE A 243 -16.35 13.80 5.73
C ILE A 243 -15.09 14.34 6.42
N ILE A 244 -15.08 14.40 7.74
CA ILE A 244 -13.94 14.91 8.51
C ILE A 244 -12.73 13.99 8.34
N GLU A 245 -12.90 12.67 8.45
CA GLU A 245 -11.80 11.71 8.23
C GLU A 245 -11.22 11.80 6.81
N ASP A 246 -12.04 12.02 5.78
CA ASP A 246 -11.57 12.17 4.40
C ASP A 246 -10.84 13.50 4.19
N ARG A 247 -11.29 14.59 4.84
CA ARG A 247 -10.57 15.88 4.87
C ARG A 247 -9.22 15.73 5.55
N MET A 248 -9.17 15.12 6.74
CA MET A 248 -7.91 14.82 7.46
C MET A 248 -6.94 14.02 6.59
N LYS A 249 -7.40 12.94 5.94
CA LYS A 249 -6.55 12.15 5.03
C LYS A 249 -6.02 12.98 3.87
N ALA A 250 -6.81 13.93 3.35
CA ALA A 250 -6.37 14.84 2.29
C ALA A 250 -5.32 15.83 2.80
N THR A 251 -5.53 16.43 3.97
CA THR A 251 -4.60 17.37 4.62
C THR A 251 -3.29 16.68 5.02
N GLU A 252 -3.34 15.47 5.59
CA GLU A 252 -2.14 14.65 5.88
C GLU A 252 -1.31 14.34 4.63
N ARG A 253 -1.96 14.12 3.48
CA ARG A 253 -1.26 13.94 2.19
C ARG A 253 -0.57 15.23 1.75
N ARG A 254 -1.20 16.40 1.93
CA ARG A 254 -0.62 17.72 1.64
C ARG A 254 0.56 17.99 2.59
N LEU A 255 0.40 17.73 3.89
CA LEU A 255 1.43 17.91 4.90
C LEU A 255 2.65 17.03 4.60
N ARG A 256 2.48 15.74 4.29
CA ARG A 256 3.60 14.86 3.89
C ARG A 256 4.38 15.39 2.68
N ARG A 257 3.70 16.01 1.72
CA ARG A 257 4.35 16.64 0.57
C ARG A 257 5.14 17.89 0.99
N ALA A 258 4.59 18.67 1.91
CA ALA A 258 5.24 19.87 2.45
C ALA A 258 6.47 19.53 3.33
N THR A 259 6.35 18.57 4.25
CA THR A 259 7.45 18.18 5.16
C THR A 259 8.63 17.52 4.44
N ASN A 260 8.40 16.78 3.35
CA ASN A 260 9.51 16.29 2.51
C ASN A 260 10.36 17.43 1.93
N THR A 261 9.77 18.63 1.77
CA THR A 261 10.45 19.84 1.30
C THR A 261 11.24 20.53 2.40
N SER A 262 10.82 20.49 3.68
CA SER A 262 11.62 21.05 4.78
C SER A 262 12.79 20.14 5.19
N GLN A 263 12.69 18.82 4.99
CA GLN A 263 13.86 17.93 5.11
C GLN A 263 14.92 18.17 4.02
N LEU A 264 14.53 18.74 2.87
CA LEU A 264 15.45 19.14 1.81
C LEU A 264 16.26 20.38 2.21
N SER A 265 15.69 21.36 2.92
CA SER A 265 16.40 22.61 3.25
C SER A 265 17.67 22.39 4.08
N ALA A 266 17.67 21.39 4.96
CA ALA A 266 18.83 21.03 5.79
C ALA A 266 19.97 20.30 5.05
N VAL A 267 19.76 19.89 3.79
CA VAL A 267 20.69 19.05 3.01
C VAL A 267 21.20 19.79 1.75
N ILE A 268 20.56 20.90 1.38
CA ILE A 268 20.91 21.72 0.21
C ILE A 268 22.25 22.43 0.43
N GLY A 269 23.12 22.42 -0.58
CA GLY A 269 24.43 23.08 -0.53
C GLY A 269 25.52 22.29 0.22
N HIS A 270 25.16 21.16 0.82
CA HIS A 270 26.07 20.25 1.53
C HIS A 270 26.38 18.97 0.73
N GLY A 271 26.12 18.90 -0.58
CA GLY A 271 26.30 17.67 -1.37
C GLY A 271 27.74 17.14 -1.34
N GLY A 272 28.74 18.03 -1.33
CA GLY A 272 30.15 17.67 -1.13
C GLY A 272 30.44 17.04 0.24
N GLU A 273 29.85 17.59 1.30
CA GLU A 273 29.98 17.05 2.67
C GLU A 273 29.25 15.70 2.79
N LEU A 274 28.02 15.62 2.28
CA LEU A 274 27.23 14.38 2.23
C LEU A 274 27.91 13.28 1.41
N ARG A 275 28.63 13.64 0.34
CA ARG A 275 29.40 12.66 -0.46
C ARG A 275 30.48 11.99 0.37
N SER A 276 31.18 12.74 1.23
CA SER A 276 32.23 12.17 2.09
C SER A 276 31.66 11.26 3.20
N GLN A 277 30.45 11.56 3.68
CA GLN A 277 29.78 10.79 4.73
C GLN A 277 28.82 9.72 4.19
N TRP A 278 28.57 9.65 2.88
CA TRP A 278 27.50 8.84 2.30
C TRP A 278 27.57 7.37 2.74
N ALA A 279 28.75 6.78 2.69
CA ALA A 279 28.99 5.39 3.05
C ALA A 279 28.75 5.07 4.53
N SER A 280 28.87 6.07 5.43
CA SER A 280 28.62 5.89 6.86
C SER A 280 27.14 6.08 7.23
N LEU A 281 26.34 6.69 6.36
CA LEU A 281 24.90 6.82 6.56
C LEU A 281 24.21 5.45 6.47
N ASN A 282 23.25 5.22 7.36
CA ASN A 282 22.39 4.05 7.24
C ASN A 282 21.50 4.13 5.98
N LEU A 283 21.08 2.97 5.47
CA LEU A 283 20.36 2.88 4.20
C LEU A 283 19.00 3.60 4.20
N ASP A 284 18.37 3.76 5.37
CA ASP A 284 17.13 4.52 5.49
C ASP A 284 17.37 6.02 5.28
N ARG A 285 18.45 6.57 5.84
CA ARG A 285 18.85 7.97 5.64
C ARG A 285 19.31 8.21 4.20
N GLN A 286 20.13 7.32 3.63
CA GLN A 286 20.48 7.38 2.20
C GLN A 286 19.22 7.38 1.32
N ALA A 287 18.26 6.49 1.59
CA ALA A 287 17.04 6.42 0.81
C ALA A 287 16.11 7.63 0.98
N ALA A 288 16.08 8.25 2.17
CA ALA A 288 15.37 9.49 2.39
C ALA A 288 15.94 10.61 1.50
N ILE A 289 17.27 10.78 1.50
CA ILE A 289 17.95 11.79 0.67
C ILE A 289 17.66 11.55 -0.82
N VAL A 290 17.82 10.32 -1.32
CA VAL A 290 17.51 10.00 -2.72
C VAL A 290 16.05 10.33 -3.07
N ARG A 291 15.10 9.98 -2.22
CA ARG A 291 13.66 10.25 -2.44
C ARG A 291 13.31 11.72 -2.48
N CYS A 292 14.10 12.54 -1.81
CA CYS A 292 13.86 13.97 -1.79
C CYS A 292 14.24 14.62 -3.15
N VAL A 293 15.27 14.10 -3.81
CA VAL A 293 15.79 14.68 -5.07
C VAL A 293 15.22 13.97 -6.30
N LEU A 294 15.13 12.64 -6.26
CA LEU A 294 14.74 11.78 -7.36
C LEU A 294 13.27 11.35 -7.22
N ASP A 295 12.43 11.75 -8.18
CA ASP A 295 11.05 11.26 -8.29
C ASP A 295 11.03 9.78 -8.66
N HIS A 296 11.69 9.44 -9.77
CA HIS A 296 11.96 8.05 -10.16
C HIS A 296 13.09 7.97 -11.18
N ALA A 297 13.63 6.77 -11.40
CA ALA A 297 14.51 6.48 -12.54
C ALA A 297 13.89 5.42 -13.45
N VAL A 298 13.91 5.68 -14.74
CA VAL A 298 13.49 4.74 -15.79
C VAL A 298 14.71 3.95 -16.25
N ILE A 299 14.60 2.62 -16.18
CA ILE A 299 15.66 1.70 -16.60
C ILE A 299 15.35 1.15 -17.99
N LEU A 300 16.17 1.50 -18.97
CA LEU A 300 16.07 1.05 -20.36
C LEU A 300 16.66 -0.37 -20.54
N PRO A 301 16.29 -1.07 -21.64
CA PRO A 301 16.83 -2.40 -21.94
C PRO A 301 18.35 -2.42 -21.98
N GLY A 302 18.94 -3.54 -21.55
CA GLY A 302 20.38 -3.74 -21.55
C GLY A 302 20.88 -4.54 -22.73
N THR A 303 22.18 -4.40 -22.97
CA THR A 303 22.92 -5.23 -23.91
C THR A 303 23.17 -6.61 -23.29
N LEU A 304 22.86 -7.66 -24.05
CA LEU A 304 23.16 -9.04 -23.67
C LEU A 304 24.66 -9.20 -23.45
N GLY A 305 25.06 -9.91 -22.39
CA GLY A 305 26.46 -10.17 -22.06
C GLY A 305 27.21 -9.03 -21.37
N ALA A 306 26.60 -7.85 -21.17
CA ALA A 306 27.24 -6.76 -20.46
C ALA A 306 27.52 -7.10 -18.99
N THR A 307 28.75 -6.85 -18.54
CA THR A 307 29.21 -7.10 -17.16
C THR A 307 29.18 -5.84 -16.28
N LYS A 308 29.09 -4.65 -16.90
CA LYS A 308 29.00 -3.35 -16.22
C LYS A 308 27.65 -2.69 -16.47
N LEU A 309 27.23 -1.82 -15.56
CA LEU A 309 26.08 -0.96 -15.77
C LEU A 309 26.44 0.07 -16.85
N ASP A 310 25.63 0.13 -17.89
CA ASP A 310 25.66 1.21 -18.87
C ASP A 310 24.84 2.40 -18.33
N PRO A 311 25.48 3.57 -18.06
CA PRO A 311 24.81 4.77 -17.56
C PRO A 311 23.69 5.28 -18.45
N ASP A 312 23.79 5.10 -19.77
CA ASP A 312 22.81 5.65 -20.72
C ASP A 312 21.44 5.00 -20.59
N ARG A 313 21.40 3.81 -19.98
CA ARG A 313 20.15 3.10 -19.70
C ARG A 313 19.41 3.65 -18.49
N VAL A 314 20.01 4.53 -17.70
CA VAL A 314 19.43 5.07 -16.48
C VAL A 314 18.95 6.49 -16.76
N LYS A 315 17.63 6.67 -16.92
CA LYS A 315 17.03 7.98 -17.13
C LYS A 315 16.40 8.46 -15.82
N ALA A 316 17.10 9.34 -15.11
CA ALA A 316 16.63 9.94 -13.87
C ALA A 316 15.58 11.03 -14.13
N VAL A 317 14.49 10.99 -13.36
CA VAL A 317 13.42 12.00 -13.32
C VAL A 317 13.45 12.64 -11.94
N TRP A 318 13.61 13.95 -11.91
CA TRP A 318 13.84 14.73 -10.69
C TRP A 318 12.54 15.37 -10.20
N HIS A 319 12.43 15.58 -8.88
CA HIS A 319 11.38 16.43 -8.33
C HIS A 319 11.68 17.90 -8.72
N LEU A 320 10.81 18.52 -9.52
CA LEU A 320 10.79 19.97 -9.77
C LEU A 320 10.03 20.67 -8.63
#